data_AF-A0A5S9R4X7-F1
#
_entry.id   AF-A0A5S9R4X7-F1
#
_cell.length_a   1.000
_cell.length_b   1.000
_cell.length_c   1.000
_cell.angle_alpha   90.00
_cell.angle_beta   90.00
_cell.angle_gamma   90.00
#
_symmetry.space_group_name_H-M   'P 1'
#
loop_
_entity.id
_entity.type
_entity.pdbx_description
1 polymer ?
#
loop_
_entity_poly.entity_id
_entity_poly.type
_entity_poly.pdbx_seq_one_letter_code
_entity_poly.pdbx_strand_id
1 'polypeptide(L)' 'MASDRALSRSRRVRPPTASEQLEELLGYPWPFPGRPPRHDLSTWTVTDDWPHPVPVTQAEIEVFEQWFGDLFDELFGSEG' A
#
# COMPACT_ATOMS: atom_id res chain seq x y z
N MET A 1 -39.85 4.49 48.83
CA MET A 1 -38.97 3.50 48.19
C MET A 1 -39.35 3.41 46.73
N ALA A 2 -38.57 3.99 45.82
CA ALA A 2 -38.76 3.85 44.38
C ALA A 2 -37.43 3.36 43.81
N SER A 3 -37.38 2.07 43.46
CA SER A 3 -36.24 1.46 42.78
C SER A 3 -36.24 1.94 41.33
N ASP A 4 -35.31 2.82 41.00
CA ASP A 4 -35.10 3.21 39.61
C ASP A 4 -34.15 2.20 38.96
N ARG A 5 -34.67 1.57 37.92
CA ARG A 5 -34.10 0.43 37.22
C ARG A 5 -32.90 0.95 36.44
N ALA A 6 -31.70 0.69 36.94
CA ALA A 6 -30.46 0.94 36.22
C ALA A 6 -30.48 0.13 34.91
N LEU A 7 -30.95 0.76 33.83
CA LEU A 7 -30.85 0.25 32.48
C LEU A 7 -29.36 0.13 32.18
N SER A 8 -28.89 -1.12 32.21
CA SER A 8 -27.60 -1.53 31.67
C SER A 8 -27.47 -0.93 30.27
N ARG A 9 -26.76 0.19 30.18
CA ARG A 9 -26.31 0.74 28.90
C ARG A 9 -25.30 -0.25 28.39
N SER A 10 -25.79 -1.23 27.61
CA SER A 10 -24.96 -2.12 26.81
C SER A 10 -23.95 -1.24 26.09
N ARG A 11 -22.69 -1.37 26.51
CA ARG A 11 -21.55 -0.66 25.96
C ARG A 11 -21.44 -1.12 24.51
N ARG A 12 -22.04 -0.37 23.59
CA ARG A 12 -21.90 -0.61 22.16
C ARG A 12 -20.41 -0.52 21.86
N VAL A 13 -19.79 -1.68 21.64
CA VAL A 13 -18.41 -1.76 21.17
C VAL A 13 -18.43 -1.11 19.78
N ARG A 14 -17.66 -0.03 19.62
CA ARG A 14 -17.52 0.60 18.30
C ARG A 14 -16.86 -0.42 17.36
N PRO A 15 -17.28 -0.49 16.09
CA PRO A 15 -16.57 -1.30 15.12
C PRO A 15 -15.11 -0.81 14.99
N PRO A 16 -14.16 -1.71 14.74
CA PRO A 16 -12.76 -1.34 14.59
C PRO A 16 -12.57 -0.45 13.37
N THR A 17 -11.76 0.59 13.53
CA THR A 17 -11.34 1.49 12.46
C THR A 17 -10.44 0.77 11.47
N ALA A 18 -10.32 1.31 10.25
CA ALA A 18 -9.41 0.75 9.24
C ALA A 18 -7.95 0.69 9.73
N SER A 19 -7.51 1.69 10.49
CA SER A 19 -6.15 1.72 11.07
C SER A 19 -5.94 0.60 12.11
N GLU A 20 -6.92 0.34 12.97
CA GLU A 20 -6.87 -0.75 13.96
C GLU A 20 -6.85 -2.13 13.28
N GLN A 21 -7.64 -2.32 12.22
CA GLN A 21 -7.61 -3.56 11.42
C GLN A 21 -6.26 -3.76 10.72
N LEU A 22 -5.63 -2.69 10.27
CA LEU A 22 -4.35 -2.75 9.57
C LEU A 22 -3.19 -3.05 10.52
N GLU A 23 -3.22 -2.49 11.74
CA GLU A 23 -2.26 -2.81 12.81
C GLU A 23 -2.33 -4.30 13.20
N GLU A 24 -3.53 -4.88 13.28
CA GLU A 24 -3.71 -6.32 13.53
C GLU A 24 -3.06 -7.19 12.44
N LEU A 25 -3.17 -6.78 11.16
CA LEU A 25 -2.56 -7.51 10.04
C LEU A 25 -1.04 -7.38 10.00
N LEU A 26 -0.52 -6.18 10.30
CA LEU A 26 0.90 -5.87 10.17
C LEU A 26 1.72 -6.31 11.38
N GLY A 27 1.10 -6.45 12.55
CA GLY A 27 1.77 -6.80 13.81
C GLY A 27 2.61 -5.65 14.40
N TYR A 28 2.47 -4.44 13.86
CA TYR A 28 3.09 -3.22 14.36
C TYR A 28 2.13 -2.03 14.19
N PRO A 29 2.24 -0.99 15.04
CA PRO A 29 1.30 0.13 15.03
C PRO A 29 1.33 0.88 13.71
N TRP A 30 0.14 1.20 13.19
CA TRP A 30 0.02 2.04 12.01
C TRP A 30 0.49 3.46 12.35
N PRO A 31 1.50 4.02 11.67
CA PRO A 31 2.18 5.25 12.12
C PRO A 31 1.32 6.51 11.97
N PHE A 32 0.18 6.43 11.27
CA PHE A 32 -0.69 7.58 11.01
C PHE A 32 -2.03 7.43 11.75
N PRO A 33 -2.24 8.15 12.87
CA PRO A 33 -3.53 8.15 13.53
C PRO A 33 -4.57 8.84 12.63
N GLY A 34 -5.59 8.10 12.18
CA GLY A 34 -6.75 8.63 11.47
C GLY A 34 -6.68 8.58 9.95
N ARG A 35 -7.24 9.60 9.28
CA ARG A 35 -7.29 9.64 7.81
C ARG A 35 -5.87 9.76 7.27
N PRO A 36 -5.45 8.91 6.32
CA PRO A 36 -4.19 9.09 5.63
C PRO A 36 -4.08 10.54 5.13
N PRO A 37 -2.89 11.17 5.22
CA PRO A 37 -2.66 12.48 4.63
C PRO A 37 -3.22 12.49 3.21
N ARG A 38 -3.90 13.58 2.82
CA ARG A 38 -4.32 13.74 1.43
C ARG A 38 -3.09 13.49 0.56
N HIS A 39 -3.19 12.53 -0.37
CA HIS A 39 -2.14 12.16 -1.30
C HIS A 39 -1.86 13.33 -2.24
N ASP A 40 -1.13 14.33 -1.75
CA ASP A 40 -0.52 15.33 -2.60
C ASP A 40 0.66 14.65 -3.28
N LEU A 41 0.55 14.41 -4.59
CA LEU A 41 1.59 13.76 -5.38
C LEU A 41 2.92 14.52 -5.31
N SER A 42 2.90 15.82 -5.02
CA SER A 42 4.13 16.60 -4.82
C SER A 42 4.90 16.21 -3.55
N THR A 43 4.26 15.50 -2.62
CA THR A 43 4.89 14.98 -1.39
C THR A 43 5.37 13.53 -1.53
N TRP A 44 5.08 12.87 -2.66
CA TRP A 44 5.53 11.50 -2.89
C TRP A 44 7.02 11.50 -3.22
N THR A 45 7.79 10.74 -2.44
CA THR A 45 9.20 10.47 -2.74
C THR A 45 9.26 9.10 -3.41
N VAL A 46 9.76 9.06 -4.64
CA VAL A 46 10.09 7.78 -5.30
C VAL A 46 11.49 7.41 -4.85
N THR A 47 11.58 6.40 -3.97
CA THR A 47 12.86 5.82 -3.52
C THR A 47 13.07 4.47 -4.19
N ASP A 48 14.26 4.28 -4.77
CA ASP A 48 14.71 2.96 -5.18
C ASP A 48 15.43 2.30 -3.99
N ASP A 49 14.65 1.67 -3.13
CA ASP A 49 15.14 1.04 -1.89
C ASP A 49 15.67 -0.38 -2.11
N TRP A 50 16.05 -0.74 -3.34
CA TRP A 50 16.54 -2.08 -3.64
C TRP A 50 17.99 -2.25 -3.16
N PRO A 51 18.27 -3.20 -2.26
CA PRO A 51 19.59 -3.35 -1.63
C PRO A 51 20.67 -3.78 -2.64
N HIS A 52 20.26 -4.47 -3.71
CA HIS A 52 21.08 -4.90 -4.83
C HIS A 52 20.21 -4.95 -6.09
N PRO A 53 20.81 -4.90 -7.31
CA PRO A 53 20.07 -5.15 -8.54
C PRO A 53 19.31 -6.47 -8.45
N VAL A 54 18.00 -6.42 -8.70
CA VAL A 54 17.17 -7.62 -8.70
C VAL A 54 17.58 -8.49 -9.89
N PRO A 55 17.98 -9.75 -9.67
CA PRO A 55 18.38 -10.62 -10.75
C PRO A 55 17.16 -10.93 -11.63
N VAL A 56 17.35 -10.79 -12.95
CA VAL A 56 16.36 -11.16 -13.96
C VAL A 56 16.94 -12.30 -14.79
N THR A 57 16.13 -13.31 -15.08
CA THR A 57 16.53 -14.48 -15.86
C THR A 57 16.36 -14.23 -17.36
N GLN A 58 17.02 -15.04 -18.20
CA GLN A 58 16.88 -14.93 -19.65
C GLN A 58 15.44 -15.17 -20.11
N ALA A 59 14.74 -16.13 -19.50
CA ALA A 59 13.35 -16.42 -19.82
C ALA A 59 12.42 -15.25 -19.48
N GLU A 60 12.72 -14.51 -18.40
CA GLU A 60 11.97 -13.28 -18.09
C GLU A 60 12.27 -12.19 -19.12
N ILE A 61 13.53 -11.98 -19.50
CA ILE A 61 13.90 -11.02 -20.56
C ILE A 61 13.13 -11.29 -21.85
N GLU A 62 13.05 -12.55 -22.28
CA GLU A 62 12.30 -12.96 -23.48
C GLU A 62 10.81 -12.59 -23.38
N VAL A 63 10.20 -12.75 -22.20
CA VAL A 63 8.80 -12.33 -21.97
C VAL A 63 8.67 -10.81 -22.07
N PHE A 64 9.61 -10.04 -21.55
CA PHE A 64 9.56 -8.58 -21.69
C PHE A 64 9.72 -8.14 -23.15
N GLU A 65 10.67 -8.71 -23.89
CA GLU A 65 10.91 -8.38 -25.31
C GLU A 65 9.72 -8.78 -26.20
N GLN A 66 9.04 -9.90 -25.91
CA GLN A 66 7.85 -10.33 -26.65
C GLN A 66 6.69 -9.32 -26.62
N TRP A 67 6.59 -8.52 -25.54
CA TRP A 67 5.49 -7.56 -25.35
C TRP A 67 5.89 -6.10 -25.57
N PHE A 68 7.17 -5.76 -25.39
CA PHE A 68 7.66 -4.38 -25.45
C PHE A 68 8.75 -4.16 -26.49
N GLY A 69 9.12 -5.19 -27.28
CA GLY A 69 10.22 -5.09 -28.24
C GLY A 69 10.00 -3.99 -29.28
N ASP A 70 8.79 -3.86 -29.82
CA ASP A 70 8.42 -2.81 -30.75
C ASP A 70 8.48 -1.40 -30.13
N LEU A 71 8.02 -1.27 -28.88
CA LEU A 71 8.14 -0.03 -28.11
C LEU A 71 9.61 0.34 -27.86
N PHE A 72 10.46 -0.64 -27.55
CA PHE A 72 11.89 -0.39 -27.35
C PHE A 72 12.59 -0.02 -28.65
N ASP A 73 12.24 -0.65 -29.77
CA ASP A 73 12.74 -0.27 -31.08
C ASP A 73 12.29 1.15 -31.47
N GLU A 74 11.09 1.58 -31.11
CA GLU A 74 10.62 2.96 -31.29
C GLU A 74 11.40 3.96 -30.41
N LEU A 75 11.59 3.62 -29.13
CA LEU A 75 12.22 4.51 -28.16
C LEU A 75 13.74 4.62 -28.32
N PHE A 76 14.40 3.55 -28.79
CA PHE A 76 15.85 3.42 -28.79
C PHE A 76 16.46 3.04 -30.16
N GLY A 77 15.64 2.69 -31.17
CA GLY A 77 16.12 2.16 -32.44
C GLY A 77 16.62 3.18 -33.46
N SER A 78 16.54 4.49 -33.17
CA SER A 78 17.09 5.55 -34.04
C SER A 78 18.33 6.23 -33.45
N GLU A 79 19.42 5.47 -33.26
CA GLU A 79 20.80 5.97 -33.18
C GLU A 79 21.75 5.04 -33.98
N GLY A 80 21.55 5.01 -35.30
CA GLY A 80 22.46 4.38 -36.27
C GLY A 80 22.80 5.33 -37.40
#